data_AF-A0A656K2M2-F1
#
_entry.id   AF-A0A656K2M2-F1
#
_cell.length_a   1.000
_cell.length_b   1.000
_cell.length_c   1.000
_cell.angle_alpha   90.00
_cell.angle_beta   90.00
_cell.angle_gamma   90.00
#
_symmetry.space_group_name_H-M   'P 1'
#
loop_
_entity.id
_entity.type
_entity.pdbx_description
1 polymer ?
#
loop_
_entity_poly.entity_id
_entity_poly.type
_entity_poly.pdbx_seq_one_letter_code
_entity_poly.pdbx_strand_id
1 'polypeptide(L)'
;SGAPSDEGPVNLPALKLPLALQLGDVQLGSLQLDGVEQLRDLKLAAHWTAAGLQIDSVHLQRDALVLDLNGLLKPEGDWPLTAKGQLQLPPQDGQPWTLALDIQGDVLKTLQLKADSSGYLPGVLSGELRP
;
A
#
# COMPACT_ATOMS: atom_id res chain seq x y z
N SER A 1 24.45 2.51 22.68
CA SER A 1 24.91 2.78 21.30
C SER A 1 23.86 2.26 20.34
N GLY A 2 23.13 3.15 19.67
CA GLY A 2 22.12 2.78 18.66
C GLY A 2 22.75 2.86 17.28
N ALA A 3 22.61 1.80 16.48
CA ALA A 3 23.02 1.82 15.08
C ALA A 3 22.01 2.67 14.28
N PRO A 4 22.47 3.52 13.34
CA PRO A 4 21.57 4.25 12.45
C PRO A 4 20.93 3.28 11.46
N SER A 5 19.61 3.34 11.33
CA SER A 5 18.87 2.68 10.25
C SER A 5 19.25 3.34 8.93
N ASP A 6 19.72 2.55 7.97
CA ASP A 6 20.13 3.01 6.65
C ASP A 6 18.87 3.28 5.81
N GLU A 7 18.27 4.47 5.97
CA GLU A 7 17.19 5.00 5.12
C GLU A 7 17.77 5.48 3.78
N GLY A 8 18.41 4.56 3.05
CA GLY A 8 18.83 4.81 1.67
C GLY A 8 17.59 4.93 0.75
N PRO A 9 17.63 5.77 -0.29
CA PRO A 9 16.49 5.96 -1.19
C PRO A 9 16.04 4.63 -1.78
N VAL A 10 14.75 4.32 -1.64
CA VAL A 10 14.10 3.13 -2.21
C VAL A 10 14.42 3.05 -3.72
N ASN A 11 15.24 2.08 -4.10
CA ASN A 11 15.76 1.97 -5.46
C ASN A 11 15.01 0.84 -6.18
N LEU A 12 13.91 1.18 -6.87
CA LEU A 12 13.11 0.20 -7.62
C LEU A 12 13.55 0.16 -9.09
N PRO A 13 13.85 -1.02 -9.67
CA PRO A 13 14.29 -1.14 -11.05
C PRO A 13 13.12 -0.95 -12.03
N ALA A 14 13.28 -0.13 -13.07
CA ALA A 14 12.27 0.02 -14.13
C ALA A 14 11.93 -1.34 -14.77
N LEU A 15 10.68 -1.78 -14.64
CA LEU A 15 10.25 -3.12 -15.07
C LEU A 15 9.58 -3.07 -16.45
N LYS A 16 10.38 -3.22 -17.52
CA LYS A 16 9.85 -3.44 -18.88
C LYS A 16 9.70 -4.93 -19.11
N LEU A 17 8.50 -5.48 -18.90
CA LEU A 17 8.23 -6.89 -19.17
C LEU A 17 7.75 -7.09 -20.62
N PRO A 18 8.25 -8.12 -21.35
CA PRO A 18 7.68 -8.50 -22.63
C PRO A 18 6.23 -8.99 -22.46
N LEU A 19 5.44 -8.76 -23.50
CA LEU A 19 3.99 -8.98 -23.56
C LEU A 19 3.59 -10.35 -23.00
N ALA A 20 2.65 -10.32 -22.04
CA ALA A 20 1.95 -11.46 -21.44
C ALA A 20 2.76 -12.36 -20.49
N LEU A 21 3.32 -11.78 -19.42
CA LEU A 21 3.38 -12.51 -18.15
C LEU A 21 2.11 -12.20 -17.35
N GLN A 22 1.12 -13.08 -17.47
CA GLN A 22 0.03 -13.17 -16.52
C GLN A 22 0.66 -13.67 -15.21
N LEU A 23 1.02 -12.76 -14.30
CA LEU A 23 1.29 -13.10 -12.90
C LEU A 23 -0.05 -13.56 -12.30
N GLY A 24 -0.41 -14.83 -12.55
CA GLY A 24 -1.53 -15.48 -11.91
C GLY A 24 -1.26 -15.58 -10.41
N ASP A 25 -2.18 -15.03 -9.62
CA ASP A 25 -2.25 -15.13 -8.16
C ASP A 25 -0.89 -15.14 -7.46
N VAL A 26 -0.25 -13.97 -7.32
CA VAL A 26 0.89 -13.85 -6.41
C VAL A 26 0.38 -13.89 -4.96
N GLN A 27 0.01 -15.07 -4.48
CA GLN A 27 -0.15 -15.32 -3.04
C GLN A 27 1.23 -15.23 -2.38
N LEU A 28 1.69 -14.00 -2.11
CA LEU A 28 2.83 -13.76 -1.24
C LEU A 28 2.42 -14.13 0.19
N GLY A 29 2.51 -15.41 0.53
CA GLY A 29 2.51 -15.84 1.92
C GLY A 29 3.70 -15.19 2.63
N SER A 30 3.40 -14.27 3.56
CA SER A 30 4.35 -13.55 4.42
C SER A 30 5.58 -12.97 3.69
N LEU A 31 5.51 -11.71 3.24
CA LEU A 31 6.73 -10.98 2.86
C LEU A 31 7.52 -10.59 4.13
N GLN A 32 8.62 -11.28 4.38
CA GLN A 32 9.61 -10.88 5.40
C GLN A 32 10.49 -9.78 4.81
N LEU A 33 10.11 -8.51 5.03
CA LEU A 33 11.02 -7.38 4.88
C LEU A 33 11.87 -7.31 6.15
N ASP A 34 13.17 -7.60 6.00
CA ASP A 34 14.23 -7.35 6.99
C ASP A 34 14.04 -7.94 8.38
N GLY A 35 13.59 -9.20 8.46
CA GLY A 35 13.68 -9.98 9.70
C GLY A 35 12.79 -9.50 10.86
N VAL A 36 11.80 -8.63 10.60
CA VAL A 36 10.81 -8.23 11.61
C VAL A 36 9.46 -8.85 11.27
N GLU A 37 9.09 -9.82 12.10
CA GLU A 37 7.88 -10.65 12.04
C GLU A 37 6.60 -9.83 12.33
N GLN A 38 6.27 -8.81 11.52
CA GLN A 38 5.20 -7.84 11.84
C GLN A 38 3.97 -7.87 10.91
N LEU A 39 4.02 -8.51 9.75
CA LEU A 39 2.88 -8.59 8.81
C LEU A 39 2.45 -10.05 8.69
N ARG A 40 1.48 -10.47 9.51
CA ARG A 40 1.07 -11.88 9.58
C ARG A 40 0.24 -12.32 8.37
N ASP A 41 -0.51 -11.42 7.74
CA ASP A 41 -1.48 -11.77 6.67
C ASP A 41 -1.55 -10.75 5.52
N LEU A 42 -0.42 -10.45 4.87
CA LEU A 42 -0.46 -9.74 3.59
C LEU A 42 -0.96 -10.69 2.48
N LYS A 43 -2.04 -10.31 1.80
CA LYS A 43 -2.52 -10.94 0.56
C LYS A 43 -2.57 -9.89 -0.52
N LEU A 44 -1.99 -10.19 -1.68
CA LEU A 44 -1.96 -9.31 -2.84
C LEU A 44 -2.42 -10.12 -4.07
N ALA A 45 -3.35 -9.56 -4.84
CA ALA A 45 -3.68 -10.01 -6.17
C ALA A 45 -3.48 -8.84 -7.13
N ALA A 46 -2.69 -9.06 -8.16
CA ALA A 46 -2.37 -8.06 -9.16
C ALA A 46 -2.03 -8.73 -10.49
N HIS A 47 -2.34 -8.06 -11.59
CA HIS A 47 -2.01 -8.54 -12.92
C HIS A 47 -1.50 -7.42 -13.83
N TRP A 48 -0.68 -7.78 -14.81
CA TRP A 48 -0.20 -6.82 -15.80
C TRP A 48 -1.24 -6.55 -16.87
N THR A 49 -1.43 -5.28 -17.17
CA THR A 49 -2.27 -4.78 -18.28
C THR A 49 -1.44 -3.88 -19.18
N ALA A 50 -1.99 -3.50 -20.34
CA ALA A 50 -1.38 -2.47 -21.19
C ALA A 50 -1.27 -1.09 -20.50
N ALA A 51 -2.07 -0.84 -19.45
CA ALA A 51 -2.06 0.41 -18.71
C ALA A 51 -1.06 0.44 -17.54
N GLY A 52 -0.56 -0.72 -17.10
CA GLY A 52 0.29 -0.88 -15.92
C GLY A 52 -0.04 -2.15 -15.12
N LEU A 53 0.51 -2.24 -13.91
CA LEU A 53 0.18 -3.27 -12.91
C LEU A 53 -1.16 -2.93 -12.26
N GLN A 54 -2.21 -3.63 -12.65
CA GLN A 54 -3.51 -3.56 -12.01
C GLN A 54 -3.44 -4.27 -10.66
N ILE A 55 -3.76 -3.57 -9.59
CA ILE A 55 -3.86 -4.11 -8.23
C ILE A 55 -5.35 -4.42 -8.01
N ASP A 56 -5.70 -5.70 -8.10
CA ASP A 56 -7.07 -6.18 -7.94
C ASP A 56 -7.49 -6.13 -6.47
N SER A 57 -6.59 -6.57 -5.58
CA SER A 57 -6.80 -6.49 -4.14
C SER A 57 -5.49 -6.55 -3.37
N VAL A 58 -5.34 -5.66 -2.39
CA VAL A 58 -4.42 -5.80 -1.27
C VAL A 58 -5.27 -5.97 -0.03
N HIS A 59 -4.95 -6.97 0.77
CA HIS A 59 -5.46 -7.13 2.12
C HIS A 59 -4.27 -7.27 3.06
N LEU A 60 -4.20 -6.42 4.07
CA LEU A 60 -3.19 -6.51 5.11
C LEU A 60 -3.89 -6.45 6.47
N GLN A 61 -3.60 -7.45 7.31
CA GLN A 61 -4.02 -7.44 8.70
C GLN A 61 -2.81 -7.47 9.63
N ARG A 62 -2.82 -6.56 10.61
CA ARG A 62 -1.88 -6.51 11.73
C ARG A 62 -2.66 -6.25 13.01
N ASP A 63 -2.73 -7.25 13.88
CA ASP A 63 -3.58 -7.20 15.09
C ASP A 63 -5.03 -6.82 14.73
N ALA A 64 -5.54 -5.72 15.29
CA ALA A 64 -6.86 -5.17 15.00
C ALA A 64 -6.88 -4.16 13.83
N LEU A 65 -5.73 -3.88 13.22
CA LEU A 65 -5.63 -3.03 12.02
C LEU A 65 -5.87 -3.88 10.77
N VAL A 66 -6.77 -3.42 9.92
CA VAL A 66 -7.07 -4.05 8.62
C VAL A 66 -7.01 -3.00 7.51
N LEU A 67 -6.26 -3.28 6.46
CA LEU A 67 -6.14 -2.44 5.26
C LEU A 67 -6.58 -3.23 4.04
N ASP A 68 -7.56 -2.69 3.32
CA ASP A 68 -8.00 -3.20 2.02
C ASP A 68 -7.78 -2.11 0.96
N LEU A 69 -7.08 -2.43 -0.13
CA LEU A 69 -6.82 -1.48 -1.23
C LEU A 69 -6.97 -2.14 -2.61
N ASN A 70 -7.24 -1.32 -3.61
CA ASN A 70 -7.08 -1.64 -5.03
C ASN A 70 -6.55 -0.41 -5.78
N GLY A 71 -6.04 -0.61 -7.00
CA GLY A 71 -5.47 0.50 -7.75
C GLY A 71 -4.75 0.11 -9.03
N LEU A 72 -4.03 1.08 -9.57
CA LEU A 72 -3.17 0.92 -10.74
C LEU A 72 -1.81 1.53 -10.44
N LEU A 73 -0.77 0.72 -10.60
CA LEU A 73 0.62 1.16 -10.53
C LEU A 73 1.21 1.14 -11.95
N LYS A 74 1.79 2.25 -12.38
CA LYS A 74 2.53 2.31 -13.65
C LYS A 74 4.02 2.21 -13.34
N PRO A 75 4.71 1.09 -13.60
CA PRO A 75 6.12 0.88 -13.23
C PRO A 75 7.12 1.60 -14.16
N GLU A 76 6.80 2.83 -14.56
CA GLU A 76 7.56 3.65 -15.50
C GLU A 76 7.82 5.03 -14.90
N GLY A 77 8.91 5.68 -15.29
CA GLY A 77 9.28 6.98 -14.73
C GLY A 77 9.41 6.92 -13.20
N ASP A 78 8.64 7.78 -12.51
CA ASP A 78 8.61 7.89 -11.05
C ASP A 78 7.59 6.96 -10.37
N TRP A 79 7.09 5.99 -11.12
CA TRP A 79 6.11 4.99 -10.69
C TRP A 79 4.77 5.58 -10.23
N PRO A 80 3.98 6.19 -11.12
CA PRO A 80 2.69 6.74 -10.77
C PRO A 80 1.74 5.67 -10.20
N LEU A 81 1.18 5.96 -9.03
CA LEU A 81 0.19 5.14 -8.34
C LEU A 81 -1.13 5.90 -8.22
N THR A 82 -2.23 5.19 -8.48
CA THR A 82 -3.56 5.59 -8.06
C THR A 82 -4.20 4.42 -7.35
N ALA A 83 -4.54 4.58 -6.08
CA ALA A 83 -5.16 3.54 -5.28
C ALA A 83 -6.27 4.10 -4.39
N LYS A 84 -7.23 3.24 -4.06
CA LYS A 84 -8.31 3.54 -3.12
C LYS A 84 -8.55 2.36 -2.22
N GLY A 85 -9.18 2.60 -1.08
CA GLY A 85 -9.70 1.54 -0.25
C GLY A 85 -10.03 1.99 1.16
N GLN A 86 -9.82 1.13 2.13
CA GLN A 86 -10.27 1.33 3.50
C GLN A 86 -9.22 0.87 4.49
N LEU A 87 -8.97 1.70 5.50
CA LEU A 87 -8.16 1.36 6.66
C LEU A 87 -9.05 1.36 7.90
N GLN A 88 -9.15 0.20 8.52
CA GLN A 88 -9.79 0.00 9.82
C GLN A 88 -8.69 0.07 10.88
N LEU A 89 -8.81 1.03 11.78
CA LEU A 89 -7.89 1.21 12.89
C LEU A 89 -8.42 0.47 14.12
N PRO A 90 -7.54 0.05 15.06
CA PRO A 90 -7.98 -0.52 16.31
C PRO A 90 -9.00 0.39 17.01
N PRO A 91 -10.09 -0.16 17.57
CA PRO A 91 -11.11 0.63 18.25
C PRO A 91 -10.48 1.52 19.34
N GLN A 92 -10.91 2.78 19.40
CA GLN A 92 -10.48 3.74 20.41
C GLN A 92 -11.66 4.02 21.34
N ASP A 93 -11.45 3.88 22.65
CA ASP A 93 -12.52 4.01 23.66
C ASP A 93 -13.75 3.11 23.38
N GLY A 94 -13.51 1.94 22.78
CA GLY A 94 -14.57 1.01 22.37
C GLY A 94 -15.34 1.41 21.11
N GLN A 95 -14.97 2.51 20.45
CA GLN A 95 -15.59 2.97 19.20
C GLN A 95 -14.78 2.52 17.97
N PRO A 96 -15.46 2.10 16.88
CA PRO A 96 -14.78 1.78 15.63
C PRO A 96 -14.15 3.05 15.04
N TRP A 97 -13.02 2.90 14.37
CA TRP A 97 -12.38 3.99 13.64
C TRP A 97 -11.98 3.53 12.24
N THR A 98 -12.50 4.20 11.22
CA THR A 98 -12.34 3.80 9.82
C THR A 98 -12.01 5.00 8.95
N LEU A 99 -11.07 4.79 8.04
CA LEU A 99 -10.60 5.75 7.05
C LEU A 99 -10.89 5.21 5.64
N ALA A 100 -11.68 5.91 4.84
CA ALA A 100 -11.79 5.64 3.40
C ALA A 100 -10.67 6.40 2.68
N LEU A 101 -9.75 5.67 2.04
CA LEU A 101 -8.49 6.18 1.51
C LEU A 101 -8.58 6.49 0.01
N ASP A 102 -7.97 7.61 -0.40
CA ASP A 102 -7.65 7.96 -1.78
C ASP A 102 -6.15 8.32 -1.84
N ILE A 103 -5.40 7.58 -2.64
CA ILE A 103 -3.94 7.63 -2.70
C ILE A 103 -3.52 7.91 -4.14
N GLN A 104 -2.76 8.97 -4.35
CA GLN A 104 -2.32 9.39 -5.68
C GLN A 104 -0.93 9.99 -5.63
N GLY A 105 -0.12 9.71 -6.64
CA GLY A 105 1.18 10.36 -6.80
C GLY A 105 2.22 9.42 -7.36
N ASP A 106 3.48 9.74 -7.11
CA ASP A 106 4.62 9.03 -7.65
C ASP A 106 5.31 8.28 -6.51
N VAL A 107 5.39 6.94 -6.60
CA VAL A 107 5.96 6.10 -5.55
C VAL A 107 7.43 6.46 -5.28
N LEU A 108 8.19 6.83 -6.32
CA LEU A 108 9.60 7.22 -6.18
C LEU A 108 9.81 8.68 -5.74
N LYS A 109 8.73 9.42 -5.49
CA LYS A 109 8.80 10.81 -5.03
C LYS A 109 7.89 11.07 -3.84
N THR A 110 6.60 11.22 -4.09
CA THR A 110 5.63 11.61 -3.08
C THR A 110 4.26 11.07 -3.44
N LEU A 111 3.64 10.40 -2.48
CA LEU A 111 2.24 9.97 -2.54
C LEU A 111 1.41 10.90 -1.67
N GLN A 112 0.36 11.45 -2.25
CA GLN A 112 -0.67 12.18 -1.53
C GLN A 112 -1.72 11.21 -1.04
N LEU A 113 -2.02 11.30 0.25
CA LEU A 113 -3.05 10.54 0.93
C LEU A 113 -4.18 11.49 1.31
N LYS A 114 -5.41 11.13 0.96
CA LYS A 114 -6.63 11.73 1.51
C LYS A 114 -7.44 10.63 2.16
N ALA A 115 -8.08 10.95 3.27
CA ALA A 115 -8.95 10.00 3.93
C ALA A 115 -10.21 10.65 4.51
N ASP A 116 -11.36 10.08 4.21
CA ASP A 116 -12.60 10.36 4.92
C ASP A 116 -12.67 9.47 6.16
N SER A 117 -12.49 10.10 7.33
CA SER A 117 -12.47 9.46 8.64
C SER A 117 -13.86 9.42 9.26
N SER A 118 -14.22 8.29 9.85
CA SER A 118 -15.53 8.03 10.46
C SER A 118 -15.42 7.19 11.74
N GLY A 119 -16.46 7.24 12.56
CA GLY A 119 -16.49 6.56 13.87
C GLY A 119 -15.88 7.43 14.96
N TYR A 120 -14.83 6.94 15.64
CA TYR A 120 -14.17 7.61 16.76
C TYR A 120 -13.78 9.07 16.47
N LEU A 121 -13.19 9.32 15.30
CA LEU A 121 -12.76 10.66 14.90
C LEU A 121 -13.30 11.01 13.50
N PRO A 122 -14.48 11.62 13.39
CA PRO A 122 -15.03 12.05 12.11
C PRO A 122 -14.25 13.22 11.52
N GLY A 123 -13.98 13.20 10.21
CA GLY A 123 -13.34 14.32 9.53
C GLY A 123 -12.65 13.93 8.23
N VAL A 124 -11.96 14.88 7.60
CA VAL A 124 -11.11 14.63 6.43
C VAL A 124 -9.65 14.78 6.84
N LEU A 125 -8.85 13.76 6.56
CA LEU A 125 -7.41 13.74 6.78
C LEU A 125 -6.69 13.88 5.44
N SER A 126 -5.56 14.58 5.45
CA SER A 126 -4.66 14.68 4.31
C SER A 126 -3.21 14.56 4.77
N GLY A 127 -2.38 13.87 4.00
CA GLY A 127 -0.97 13.73 4.29
C GLY A 127 -0.16 13.43 3.03
N GLU A 128 1.15 13.50 3.17
CA GLU A 128 2.11 13.11 2.14
C GLU A 128 2.97 11.96 2.68
N LEU A 129 3.26 10.98 1.84
CA LEU A 129 4.23 9.91 2.11
C LEU A 129 5.39 10.06 1.13
N ARG A 130 6.61 10.02 1.66
CA ARG A 130 7.85 10.06 0.87
C ARG A 130 8.68 8.81 1.20
N PRO A 131 9.32 8.20 0.21
CA PRO A 131 10.17 7.03 0.40
C PRO A 131 11.47 7.36 1.14
#